data_AF-A0A7C3SHG4-F1
#
_entry.id   AF-A0A7C3SHG4-F1
#
_cell.length_a   1.000
_cell.length_b   1.000
_cell.length_c   1.000
_cell.angle_alpha   90.00
_cell.angle_beta   90.00
_cell.angle_gamma   90.00
#
_symmetry.space_group_name_H-M   'P 1'
#
loop_
_entity.id
_entity.type
_entity.pdbx_description
1 polymer ?
#
loop_
_entity_poly.entity_id
_entity_poly.type
_entity_poly.pdbx_seq_one_letter_code
_entity_poly.pdbx_strand_id
1 'polypeptide(L)'
;MIMIGLDLAGKELWTYPLPKGRHEHPIEPVFVGQLVPTKGKHWIFPGADGSIHLVAADGQRLDMFCYGERLCGLAAGLLEGKPFLIVSTPKSVEAWRIEPLATGP
;
A
#
# COMPACT_ATOMS: atom_id res chain seq x y z
N MET A 1 0.02 -14.39 -2.23
CA MET A 1 -1.38 -13.97 -2.51
C MET A 1 -1.41 -13.32 -3.89
N ILE A 2 -2.57 -13.24 -4.56
CA ILE A 2 -2.69 -12.48 -5.82
C ILE A 2 -3.80 -11.43 -5.64
N MET A 3 -3.57 -10.23 -6.16
CA MET A 3 -4.59 -9.19 -6.25
C MET A 3 -5.09 -9.11 -7.67
N ILE A 4 -6.40 -9.00 -7.84
CA ILE A 4 -7.04 -8.97 -9.15
C ILE A 4 -7.85 -7.69 -9.24
N GLY A 5 -7.58 -6.89 -10.27
CA GLY A 5 -8.40 -5.76 -10.66
C GLY A 5 -9.51 -6.23 -11.58
N LEU A 6 -10.75 -5.90 -11.25
CA LEU A 6 -11.91 -6.23 -12.06
C LEU A 6 -12.60 -4.95 -12.54
N ASP A 7 -13.17 -4.98 -13.73
CA ASP A 7 -14.17 -3.99 -14.12
C ASP A 7 -15.55 -4.29 -13.48
N LEU A 8 -16.53 -3.43 -13.74
CA LEU A 8 -17.89 -3.59 -13.20
C LEU A 8 -18.64 -4.81 -13.76
N ALA A 9 -18.14 -5.43 -14.84
CA ALA A 9 -18.67 -6.66 -15.41
C ALA A 9 -17.95 -7.91 -14.86
N GLY A 10 -16.97 -7.73 -13.97
CA GLY A 10 -16.18 -8.82 -13.41
C GLY A 10 -15.08 -9.33 -14.33
N LYS A 11 -14.76 -8.60 -15.41
CA LYS A 11 -13.62 -8.94 -16.28
C LYS A 11 -12.33 -8.50 -15.62
N GLU A 12 -11.33 -9.39 -15.64
CA GLU A 12 -9.98 -9.07 -15.20
C GLU A 12 -9.34 -7.96 -16.06
N LEU A 13 -8.87 -6.93 -15.38
CA LEU A 13 -8.08 -5.82 -15.94
C LEU A 13 -6.59 -6.03 -15.70
N TRP A 14 -6.22 -6.50 -14.52
CA TRP A 14 -4.83 -6.72 -14.12
C TRP A 14 -4.74 -7.74 -12.98
N THR A 15 -3.56 -8.36 -12.87
CA THR A 15 -3.18 -9.20 -11.74
C THR A 15 -1.86 -8.71 -11.15
N TYR A 16 -1.76 -8.68 -9.83
CA TYR A 16 -0.57 -8.27 -9.09
C TYR A 16 -0.15 -9.36 -8.08
N PRO A 17 1.05 -9.95 -8.21
CA PRO A 17 1.52 -10.95 -7.25
C PRO A 17 2.01 -10.29 -5.96
N LEU A 18 1.62 -10.86 -4.82
CA LEU A 18 2.18 -10.54 -3.51
C LEU A 18 3.05 -11.69 -3.00
N PRO A 19 4.01 -11.41 -2.11
CA PRO A 19 4.82 -12.42 -1.46
C PRO A 19 3.98 -13.59 -0.94
N LYS A 20 4.55 -14.80 -1.04
CA LYS A 20 3.92 -16.00 -0.50
C LYS A 20 3.94 -15.94 1.03
N GLY A 21 2.88 -16.43 1.66
CA GLY A 21 2.73 -16.42 3.11
C GLY A 21 1.30 -16.11 3.51
N ARG A 22 1.09 -16.04 4.83
CA ARG A 22 -0.17 -15.66 5.45
C ARG A 22 0.13 -14.58 6.48
N HIS A 23 -0.70 -13.54 6.54
CA HIS A 23 -0.63 -12.56 7.61
C HIS A 23 -0.90 -13.24 8.96
N GLU A 24 -0.01 -13.04 9.93
CA GLU A 24 -0.12 -13.60 11.27
C GLU A 24 -1.23 -12.92 12.09
N HIS A 25 -1.56 -11.67 11.74
CA HIS A 25 -2.60 -10.87 12.37
C HIS A 25 -3.67 -10.45 11.35
N PRO A 26 -4.92 -10.22 11.79
CA PRO A 26 -5.94 -9.64 10.93
C PRO A 26 -5.47 -8.28 10.42
N ILE A 27 -5.44 -8.12 9.11
CA ILE A 27 -5.11 -6.89 8.41
C ILE A 27 -6.00 -6.79 7.17
N GLU A 28 -6.52 -5.60 6.88
CA GLU A 28 -7.24 -5.35 5.63
C GLU A 28 -6.27 -5.66 4.46
N PRO A 29 -6.61 -6.52 3.50
CA PRO A 29 -5.68 -6.88 2.42
C PRO A 29 -5.60 -5.83 1.30
N VAL A 30 -6.59 -4.93 1.20
CA VAL A 30 -6.69 -3.92 0.13
C VAL A 30 -7.19 -2.59 0.69
N PHE A 31 -6.43 -1.53 0.47
CA PHE A 31 -6.87 -0.18 0.83
C PHE A 31 -6.46 0.81 -0.26
N VAL A 32 -7.24 1.89 -0.36
CA VAL A 32 -6.99 2.99 -1.27
C VAL A 32 -6.33 4.12 -0.49
N GLY A 33 -5.22 4.64 -1.00
CA GLY A 33 -4.52 5.77 -0.42
C GLY A 33 -3.97 6.71 -1.49
N GLN A 34 -3.37 7.82 -1.04
CA GLN A 34 -2.70 8.79 -1.90
C GLN A 34 -1.35 9.16 -1.28
N LEU A 35 -0.39 8.22 -1.31
CA LEU A 35 0.98 8.42 -0.81
C LEU A 35 1.92 9.07 -1.85
N VAL A 36 1.67 8.85 -3.14
CA VAL A 36 2.37 9.47 -4.28
C VAL A 36 1.48 10.55 -4.92
N PRO A 37 1.64 11.84 -4.57
CA PRO A 37 0.71 12.90 -4.99
C PRO A 37 0.55 13.02 -6.50
N THR A 38 1.62 12.80 -7.26
CA THR A 38 1.64 12.91 -8.74
C THR A 38 0.91 11.77 -9.46
N LYS A 39 0.54 10.70 -8.75
CA LYS A 39 -0.12 9.51 -9.31
C LYS A 39 -1.59 9.37 -8.89
N GLY A 40 -2.10 10.32 -8.11
CA GLY A 40 -3.46 10.27 -7.58
C GLY A 40 -3.68 9.10 -6.62
N LYS A 41 -4.93 8.67 -6.46
CA LYS A 41 -5.29 7.52 -5.63
C LYS A 41 -4.73 6.23 -6.24
N HIS A 42 -4.19 5.38 -5.39
CA HIS A 42 -3.63 4.08 -5.76
C HIS A 42 -3.98 3.05 -4.71
N TRP A 43 -3.86 1.79 -5.11
CA TRP A 43 -3.96 0.65 -4.23
C TRP A 43 -2.71 0.54 -3.37
N ILE A 44 -2.92 0.09 -2.14
CA ILE A 44 -1.85 -0.25 -1.22
C ILE A 44 -2.13 -1.66 -0.72
N PHE A 45 -1.12 -2.51 -0.81
CA PHE A 45 -1.21 -3.92 -0.41
C PHE A 45 -0.15 -4.24 0.64
N PRO A 46 -0.52 -4.84 1.79
CA PRO A 46 0.43 -5.38 2.73
C PRO A 46 0.88 -6.76 2.27
N GLY A 47 2.19 -6.99 2.18
CA GLY A 47 2.76 -8.32 2.00
C GLY A 47 2.80 -9.10 3.32
N ALA A 48 2.65 -10.42 3.24
CA ALA A 48 2.75 -11.29 4.43
C ALA A 48 4.15 -11.31 5.05
N ASP A 49 5.17 -10.90 4.29
CA ASP A 49 6.55 -10.74 4.74
C ASP A 49 6.84 -9.38 5.39
N GLY A 50 5.87 -8.47 5.43
CA GLY A 50 6.02 -7.11 5.97
C GLY A 50 6.38 -6.07 4.91
N SER A 51 6.33 -6.42 3.62
CA SER A 51 6.40 -5.43 2.54
C SER A 51 5.12 -4.59 2.43
N ILE A 52 5.25 -3.39 1.88
CA ILE A 52 4.15 -2.49 1.55
C ILE A 52 4.29 -2.15 0.08
N HIS A 53 3.27 -2.49 -0.71
CA HIS A 53 3.27 -2.31 -2.16
C HIS A 53 2.33 -1.17 -2.54
N LEU A 54 2.80 -0.20 -3.32
CA LEU A 54 1.99 0.86 -3.91
C LEU A 54 1.73 0.52 -5.38
N VAL A 55 0.46 0.42 -5.77
CA VAL A 55 0.06 -0.05 -7.10
C VAL A 55 -0.97 0.89 -7.71
N ALA A 56 -0.68 1.41 -8.89
CA ALA A 56 -1.56 2.34 -9.61
C ALA A 56 -2.90 1.68 -9.98
N ALA A 57 -3.88 2.51 -10.36
CA ALA A 57 -5.22 2.03 -10.70
C ALA A 57 -5.25 0.97 -11.83
N ASP A 58 -4.25 0.99 -12.72
CA ASP A 58 -4.08 0.05 -13.83
C ASP A 58 -3.25 -1.20 -13.49
N GLY A 59 -2.88 -1.39 -12.22
CA GLY A 59 -2.12 -2.54 -11.75
C GLY A 59 -0.59 -2.39 -11.85
N GLN A 60 -0.07 -1.27 -12.37
CA GLN A 60 1.38 -1.04 -12.41
C GLN A 60 1.93 -0.73 -11.02
N ARG A 61 3.07 -1.33 -10.67
CA ARG A 61 3.78 -1.02 -9.42
C ARG A 61 4.30 0.43 -9.46
N LEU A 62 3.88 1.25 -8.50
CA LEU A 62 4.43 2.58 -8.25
C LEU A 62 5.70 2.49 -7.40
N ASP A 63 5.63 1.74 -6.30
CA ASP A 63 6.74 1.55 -5.36
C ASP A 63 6.55 0.28 -4.51
N MET A 64 7.59 -0.15 -3.82
CA MET A 64 7.55 -1.20 -2.82
C MET A 64 8.68 -1.02 -1.81
N PHE A 65 8.38 -1.14 -0.52
CA PHE A 65 9.38 -1.12 0.54
C PHE A 65 9.05 -2.12 1.65
N CYS A 66 10.07 -2.56 2.37
CA CYS A 66 9.92 -3.46 3.51
C CYS A 66 9.91 -2.65 4.81
N TYR A 67 8.87 -2.82 5.64
CA TYR A 67 8.79 -2.15 6.94
C TYR A 67 9.77 -2.77 7.97
N GLY A 68 10.08 -4.07 7.82
CA GLY A 68 11.00 -4.79 8.70
C GLY A 68 10.35 -5.52 9.88
N GLU A 69 9.02 -5.49 9.98
CA GLU A 69 8.24 -6.21 11.00
C GLU A 69 6.91 -6.72 10.43
N ARG A 70 6.25 -7.63 11.16
CA ARG A 70 4.92 -8.13 10.84
C ARG A 70 3.88 -7.01 11.02
N LEU A 71 3.12 -6.75 9.96
CA LEU A 71 2.10 -5.71 9.94
C LEU A 71 0.80 -6.22 10.56
N CYS A 72 0.16 -5.38 11.38
CA CYS A 72 -1.17 -5.61 11.96
C CYS A 72 -2.24 -4.69 11.34
N GLY A 73 -1.84 -3.64 10.62
CA GLY A 73 -2.78 -2.67 10.09
C GLY A 73 -2.05 -1.57 9.36
N LEU A 74 -2.63 -1.12 8.24
CA LEU A 74 -2.18 0.04 7.47
C LEU A 74 -3.35 1.00 7.26
N ALA A 75 -3.06 2.30 7.28
CA ALA A 75 -3.99 3.33 6.81
C ALA A 75 -3.19 4.43 6.10
N ALA A 76 -3.75 5.00 5.04
CA ALA A 76 -3.10 6.06 4.28
C ALA A 76 -4.10 7.15 3.94
N GLY A 77 -3.63 8.37 3.84
CA GLY A 77 -4.50 9.49 3.52
C GLY A 77 -3.74 10.79 3.34
N LEU A 78 -4.50 11.88 3.32
CA LEU A 78 -3.98 13.23 3.31
C LEU A 78 -4.35 13.92 4.63
N LEU A 79 -3.37 14.53 5.27
CA LEU A 79 -3.56 15.40 6.43
C LEU A 79 -3.02 16.78 6.05
N GLU A 80 -3.89 17.80 6.05
CA GLU A 80 -3.54 19.15 5.60
C GLU A 80 -2.90 19.18 4.19
N GLY A 81 -3.41 18.31 3.30
CA GLY A 81 -2.91 18.16 1.93
C GLY A 81 -1.60 17.37 1.80
N LYS A 82 -1.01 16.90 2.92
CA LYS A 82 0.23 16.14 2.92
C LYS A 82 -0.04 14.64 3.10
N PRO A 83 0.59 13.77 2.30
CA PRO A 83 0.41 12.34 2.42
C PRO A 83 0.97 11.80 3.73
N PHE A 84 0.21 10.91 4.37
CA PHE A 84 0.64 10.17 5.55
C PHE A 84 0.33 8.69 5.40
N LEU A 85 1.16 7.87 6.05
CA LEU A 85 0.99 6.44 6.23
C LEU A 85 1.00 6.13 7.73
N ILE A 86 -0.02 5.44 8.21
CA ILE A 86 -0.05 4.84 9.54
C ILE A 86 0.29 3.37 9.38
N VAL A 87 1.27 2.91 10.15
CA VAL A 87 1.66 1.50 10.24
C VAL A 87 1.48 1.03 11.67
N SER A 88 0.85 -0.12 11.85
CA SER A 88 0.77 -0.80 13.14
C SER A 88 1.42 -2.17 13.09
N THR A 89 2.11 -2.51 14.17
CA THR A 89 2.70 -3.82 14.45
C THR A 89 2.17 -4.34 15.79
N PRO A 90 2.55 -5.55 16.24
CA PRO A 90 2.21 -6.00 17.58
C PRO A 90 2.79 -5.13 18.71
N LYS A 91 3.79 -4.28 18.41
CA LYS A 91 4.54 -3.51 19.41
C LYS A 91 4.24 -2.02 19.38
N SER A 92 3.87 -1.47 18.23
CA SER A 92 3.75 -0.02 18.05
C SER A 92 2.71 0.38 17.01
N VAL A 93 2.33 1.66 17.05
CA VAL A 93 1.64 2.36 15.97
C VAL A 93 2.46 3.60 15.65
N GLU A 94 2.81 3.75 14.38
CA GLU A 94 3.62 4.86 13.88
C GLU A 94 2.88 5.59 12.76
N ALA A 95 3.05 6.91 12.69
CA ALA A 95 2.53 7.74 11.62
C ALA A 95 3.69 8.43 10.91
N TRP A 96 3.85 8.16 9.62
CA TRP A 96 4.89 8.69 8.78
C TRP A 96 4.31 9.74 7.83
N ARG A 97 4.92 10.92 7.80
CA ARG A 97 4.68 11.87 6.70
C ARG A 97 5.51 11.43 5.51
N ILE A 98 4.88 11.29 4.35
CA ILE A 98 5.58 10.92 3.12
C ILE A 98 6.02 12.20 2.42
N GLU A 99 7.33 12.31 2.17
CA GLU A 99 7.86 13.41 1.38
C GLU A 99 7.91 12.99 -0.09
N PRO A 100 7.59 13.88 -1.04
CA PRO A 100 7.90 13.66 -2.43
C PRO A 100 9.41 13.42 -2.58
N LEU A 101 9.79 12.55 -3.52
CA LEU A 101 11.18 12.44 -3.93
C LEU A 101 11.64 13.85 -4.34
N ALA A 102 12.67 14.38 -3.68
CA ALA A 102 13.22 15.68 -4.05
C ALA A 102 13.66 15.58 -5.51
N THR A 103 12.93 16.24 -6.41
CA THR A 103 13.46 16.58 -7.71
C THR A 103 14.57 17.57 -7.43
N GLY A 104 15.81 17.13 -7.55
CA GLY A 104 16.97 18.01 -7.41
C GLY A 104 16.87 19.24 -8.33
N PRO A 105 17.70 20.26 -8.08
CA PRO A 105 17.75 21.45 -8.93
C PRO A 105 18.08 21.13 -10.39
#